data_AF-A0A6L3B513-F1
#
_entry.id   AF-A0A6L3B513-F1
#
_cell.length_a   1.000
_cell.length_b   1.000
_cell.length_c   1.000
_cell.angle_alpha   90.00
_cell.angle_beta   90.00
_cell.angle_gamma   90.00
#
_symmetry.space_group_name_H-M   'P 1'
#
loop_
_entity.id
_entity.type
_entity.pdbx_description
1 polymer ?
#
loop_
_entity_poly.entity_id
_entity_poly.type
_entity_poly.pdbx_seq_one_letter_code
_entity_poly.pdbx_strand_id
1 'polypeptide(L)' 'MIFCLASDPTQCRTINPMVPDTEPLTMSSCPIAGQIESAKWINDHPKYELQRIQCTVGKRFKQQGA' A
#
# COMPACT_ATOMS: atom_id res chain seq x y z
N MET A 1 -0.90 -2.90 0.11
CA MET A 1 0.31 -3.13 -0.71
C MET A 1 1.19 -4.14 0.02
N ILE A 2 1.82 -5.06 -0.68
CA ILE A 2 2.67 -6.11 -0.08
C ILE A 2 4.09 -5.91 -0.59
N PHE A 3 5.03 -5.75 0.34
CA PHE A 3 6.46 -5.63 0.05
C PHE A 3 7.21 -6.77 0.70
N CYS A 4 8.21 -7.31 0.04
CA CYS A 4 9.05 -8.38 0.61
C CYS A 4 10.52 -7.94 0.65
N LEU A 5 11.31 -8.48 1.58
CA LEU A 5 12.74 -8.20 1.62
C LEU A 5 13.39 -8.71 0.32
N ALA A 6 14.20 -7.87 -0.32
CA ALA A 6 14.94 -8.24 -1.53
C ALA A 6 15.91 -9.41 -1.26
N SER A 7 16.46 -9.48 -0.05
CA SER A 7 17.36 -10.55 0.38
C SER A 7 16.63 -11.85 0.78
N ASP A 8 15.33 -11.78 1.08
CA ASP A 8 14.52 -12.93 1.49
C ASP A 8 13.05 -12.71 1.12
N PRO A 9 12.59 -13.24 -0.02
CA PRO A 9 11.24 -13.01 -0.53
C PRO A 9 10.15 -13.69 0.31
N THR A 10 10.49 -14.47 1.34
CA THR A 10 9.51 -15.03 2.28
C THR A 10 9.12 -14.04 3.38
N GLN A 11 9.95 -13.01 3.61
CA GLN A 11 9.72 -11.99 4.63
C GLN A 11 8.99 -10.79 4.04
N CYS A 12 7.65 -10.86 4.08
CA CYS A 12 6.78 -9.82 3.51
C CYS A 12 6.05 -8.99 4.58
N ARG A 13 5.77 -7.73 4.24
CA ARG A 13 5.01 -6.76 5.03
C ARG A 13 3.86 -6.22 4.22
N THR A 14 2.69 -6.16 4.85
CA THR A 14 1.52 -5.50 4.28
C THR A 14 1.46 -4.06 4.77
N ILE A 15 1.49 -3.12 3.82
CA ILE A 15 1.41 -1.69 4.06
C ILE A 15 0.10 -1.17 3.44
N ASN A 16 -0.73 -0.53 4.26
CA ASN A 16 -1.94 0.14 3.82
C ASN A 16 -1.66 1.64 3.80
N PRO A 17 -1.53 2.26 2.62
CA PRO A 17 -1.25 3.68 2.54
C PRO A 17 -2.50 4.47 2.96
N MET A 18 -2.30 5.52 3.74
CA MET A 18 -3.34 6.51 3.99
C MET A 18 -3.44 7.41 2.76
N VAL A 19 -4.33 7.06 1.85
CA VAL A 19 -4.65 7.93 0.72
C VAL A 19 -5.64 8.99 1.21
N PRO A 20 -5.44 10.29 0.92
CA PRO A 20 -6.32 11.35 1.38
C PRO A 20 -7.78 11.10 0.96
N ASP A 21 -8.73 11.33 1.87
CA ASP A 21 -10.18 11.22 1.62
C ASP A 21 -10.72 12.30 0.66
N THR A 22 -9.85 13.12 0.08
CA THR A 22 -10.21 14.21 -0.84
C THR A 22 -10.83 13.69 -2.13
N GLU A 23 -10.47 12.47 -2.55
CA GLU A 23 -11.10 11.80 -3.68
C GLU A 23 -11.49 10.36 -3.32
N PRO A 24 -12.68 9.89 -3.73
CA PRO A 24 -13.06 8.50 -3.52
C PRO A 24 -12.14 7.59 -4.32
N LEU A 25 -11.35 6.79 -3.62
CA LEU A 25 -10.65 5.64 -4.20
C LEU A 25 -11.66 4.63 -4.71
N THR A 26 -11.74 4.49 -6.02
CA THR A 26 -12.54 3.46 -6.67
C THR A 26 -11.70 2.19 -6.84
N MET A 27 -12.37 1.08 -7.13
CA MET A 27 -11.66 -0.16 -7.48
C MET A 27 -10.79 0.00 -8.73
N SER A 28 -11.13 0.93 -9.63
CA SER A 28 -10.34 1.22 -10.84
C SER A 28 -9.17 2.17 -10.59
N SER A 29 -9.29 3.15 -9.68
CA SER A 29 -8.20 4.10 -9.38
C SER A 29 -7.21 3.59 -8.33
N CYS A 30 -7.63 2.64 -7.48
CA CYS A 30 -6.79 2.12 -6.40
C CYS A 30 -5.45 1.52 -6.85
N PRO A 31 -5.35 0.72 -7.93
CA PRO A 31 -4.06 0.20 -8.37
C PRO A 31 -3.06 1.30 -8.71
N ILE A 32 -3.53 2.39 -9.33
CA ILE A 32 -2.70 3.54 -9.74
C ILE A 32 -2.20 4.29 -8.50
N ALA A 33 -3.10 4.62 -7.59
CA ALA A 33 -2.73 5.25 -6.31
C ALA A 33 -1.75 4.36 -5.52
N GLY A 34 -1.99 3.05 -5.50
CA GLY A 34 -1.10 2.07 -4.88
C GLY A 34 0.32 2.08 -5.48
N GLN A 35 0.47 2.27 -6.80
CA GLN A 35 1.79 2.37 -7.41
C GLN A 35 2.54 3.62 -6.95
N ILE A 36 1.87 4.76 -6.92
CA ILE A 36 2.45 6.04 -6.48
C ILE A 36 2.91 5.95 -5.03
N GLU A 37 2.05 5.44 -4.14
CA GLU A 37 2.38 5.28 -2.72
C GLU A 37 3.46 4.22 -2.49
N SER A 38 3.50 3.18 -3.32
CA SER A 38 4.57 2.18 -3.25
C SER A 38 5.94 2.76 -3.62
N ALA A 39 5.99 3.59 -4.66
CA ALA A 39 7.23 4.25 -5.07
C ALA A 39 7.79 5.15 -3.96
N LYS A 40 6.92 5.89 -3.25
CA LYS A 40 7.32 6.67 -2.07
C LYS A 40 7.89 5.78 -0.97
N TRP A 41 7.17 4.70 -0.64
CA TRP A 41 7.57 3.80 0.44
C TRP A 41 8.90 3.10 0.17
N ILE A 42 9.18 2.68 -1.08
CA ILE A 42 10.45 2.05 -1.48
C ILE A 42 11.63 3.00 -1.31
N ASN A 43 11.47 4.30 -1.59
CA ASN A 43 12.54 5.28 -1.37
C ASN A 43 13.00 5.31 0.10
N ASP A 44 12.07 5.14 1.04
CA ASP A 44 12.36 5.08 2.48
C ASP A 44 12.82 3.67 2.93
N HIS A 45 12.51 2.63 2.14
CA HIS A 45 12.74 1.22 2.48
C HIS A 45 13.46 0.47 1.34
N PRO A 46 14.70 0.83 0.98
CA PRO A 46 15.38 0.31 -0.20
C PRO A 46 15.73 -1.18 -0.14
N LYS A 47 15.59 -1.82 1.04
CA LYS A 47 15.79 -3.27 1.22
C LYS A 47 14.58 -4.10 0.82
N TYR A 48 13.46 -3.44 0.52
CA TYR A 48 12.19 -4.10 0.22
C TYR A 48 11.76 -3.81 -1.20
N GLU A 49 11.12 -4.79 -1.82
CA GLU A 49 10.58 -4.70 -3.17
C GLU A 49 9.06 -4.84 -3.14
N LEU A 50 8.38 -4.12 -4.04
CA LEU A 50 6.94 -4.25 -4.21
C LEU A 50 6.62 -5.58 -4.87
N GLN A 51 5.87 -6.43 -4.17
CA GLN A 51 5.43 -7.72 -4.70
C GLN A 51 4.00 -7.67 -5.25
N ARG A 52 3.10 -6.96 -4.57
CA ARG A 52 1.69 -6.91 -4.98
C ARG A 52 0.98 -5.65 -4.50
N ILE A 53 0.23 -5.03 -5.40
CA ILE A 53 -0.80 -4.07 -5.02
C ILE A 53 -2.11 -4.83 -4.88
N GLN A 54 -2.67 -4.78 -3.68
CA GLN A 54 -3.96 -5.39 -3.38
C GLN A 54 -4.93 -4.29 -2.99
N CYS A 55 -5.94 -4.12 -3.83
CA CYS A 55 -7.08 -3.25 -3.58
C CYS A 55 -8.20 -4.09 -3.00
N THR A 56 -8.79 -3.60 -1.91
CA THR A 56 -9.96 -4.22 -1.29
C THR A 56 -11.05 -3.19 -1.21
N VAL A 57 -12.30 -3.61 -1.38
CA VAL A 57 -13.43 -2.74 -1.08
C VAL A 57 -13.39 -2.47 0.42
N GLY A 58 -13.13 -1.22 0.79
CA GLY A 58 -13.14 -0.83 2.19
C GLY A 58 -14.52 -1.09 2.79
N LYS A 59 -14.58 -1.82 3.90
CA LYS A 59 -15.56 -1.45 4.92
C LYS A 59 -15.12 -0.08 5.42
N ARG A 60 -16.02 0.89 5.58
CA ARG A 60 -15.69 2.16 6.26
C ARG A 60 -15.04 1.80 7.60
N PHE A 61 -13.71 1.80 7.66
CA PHE A 61 -13.01 1.74 8.92
C PHE A 61 -13.18 3.14 9.49
N LYS A 62 -14.08 3.29 10.47
CA LYS A 62 -14.00 4.43 11.39
C LYS A 62 -12.54 4.48 11.83
N GLN A 63 -11.90 5.62 11.61
CA GLN A 63 -10.56 5.91 12.08
C GLN A 63 -10.43 5.42 13.52
N GLN A 64 -9.50 4.49 13.76
CA GLN A 64 -9.20 4.00 15.09
C GLN A 64 -7.89 4.63 15.57
N GLY A 65 -8.02 5.49 16.58
CA GLY A 65 -6.97 5.96 17.48
C GLY A 65 -6.38 7.32 17.09
N ALA A 66 -6.26 8.31 17.97
CA ALA A 66 -6.46 8.37 19.42
C ALA A 66 -6.75 9.81 19.86
#